data_AF-A0A5N5LW16-F1
#
_entry.id   AF-A0A5N5LW16-F1
#
_cell.length_a   1.000
_cell.length_b   1.000
_cell.length_c   1.000
_cell.angle_alpha   90.00
_cell.angle_beta   90.00
_cell.angle_gamma   90.00
#
_symmetry.space_group_name_H-M   'P 1'
#
loop_
_entity.id
_entity.type
_entity.pdbx_description
1 polymer ?
#
loop_
_entity_poly.entity_id
_entity_poly.type
_entity_poly.pdbx_seq_one_letter_code
_entity_poly.pdbx_strand_id
1 'polypeptide(L)'
;MSDSKESRNNQKEMSYNAGVNELLADDIQKEIWFKIRRIPENFVLRFQVVNVVLLAFEITLIISNNVHSLGFWASFVATSTRYREAVKETRLIHAIYPAALDPYHLWRGWIVPSALAGGGYITMSLLCLRHELYHWKPDLLQHYFETVETSTLGRLIPRSWLKYCFHIYERKHQAYVAKHIQRRKHVALEDSAQFLRIVRVVTFNLLISVLALLVWWLLLLRTKIAADDHLTLPRSYVPPLQGLVWYLCNDFFYFYPHWIAHSFPSDDGLYTKFLPKAIARRLHNILRQAHKQHHRAKANLGIAAWYCSRSEQLCFNLFPALIGPLITQMVADAFGVEEIWGTRLVTMYVWVTAAAVSSVLAHTGYRSVWNDPGKHDLHHERAFDPKAACNFGTMGFFDWLHGTKSSIPAADALAWKSQRDRQAALWEASRRSGIPLSKEQMEVVKQPDHSTEWVEKEI
;
A
#
# COMPACT_ATOMS: atom_id res chain seq x y z
N MET A 1 18.42 9.03 -57.46
CA MET A 1 18.97 7.65 -57.31
C MET A 1 19.84 7.50 -56.06
N SER A 2 20.41 8.58 -55.48
CA SER A 2 21.13 8.57 -54.19
C SER A 2 20.22 8.41 -52.97
N ASP A 3 19.05 9.06 -52.93
CA ASP A 3 18.12 8.99 -51.79
C ASP A 3 17.66 7.57 -51.42
N SER A 4 17.53 6.68 -52.41
CA SER A 4 17.11 5.28 -52.17
C SER A 4 18.21 4.38 -51.58
N LYS A 5 19.48 4.75 -51.76
CA LYS A 5 20.63 4.01 -51.19
C LYS A 5 20.88 4.44 -49.75
N GLU A 6 20.73 5.73 -49.47
CA GLU A 6 20.88 6.30 -48.13
C GLU A 6 19.76 5.83 -47.19
N SER A 7 18.51 5.76 -47.68
CA SER A 7 17.40 5.19 -46.90
C SER A 7 17.57 3.69 -46.61
N ARG A 8 18.12 2.92 -47.56
CA ARG A 8 18.39 1.48 -47.38
C ARG A 8 19.55 1.21 -46.42
N ASN A 9 20.60 2.04 -46.43
CA ASN A 9 21.69 1.93 -45.48
C ASN A 9 21.23 2.30 -44.06
N ASN A 10 20.46 3.38 -43.90
CA ASN A 10 19.88 3.74 -42.61
C ASN A 10 18.94 2.65 -42.06
N GLN A 11 18.13 2.01 -42.91
CA GLN A 11 17.29 0.89 -42.47
C GLN A 11 18.09 -0.34 -42.04
N LYS A 12 19.17 -0.69 -42.75
CA LYS A 12 20.05 -1.80 -42.37
C LYS A 12 20.78 -1.54 -41.06
N GLU A 13 21.28 -0.31 -40.88
CA GLU A 13 21.98 0.10 -39.66
C GLU A 13 21.04 0.14 -38.45
N MET A 14 19.82 0.67 -38.62
CA MET A 14 18.78 0.60 -37.59
C MET A 14 18.39 -0.84 -37.23
N SER A 15 18.25 -1.73 -38.21
CA SER A 15 17.90 -3.13 -37.99
C SER A 15 19.03 -3.89 -37.26
N TYR A 16 20.29 -3.62 -37.61
CA TYR A 16 21.46 -4.18 -36.94
C TYR A 16 21.54 -3.70 -35.48
N ASN A 17 21.39 -2.39 -35.27
CA ASN A 17 21.41 -1.75 -33.97
C ASN A 17 20.28 -2.25 -33.04
N ALA A 18 19.08 -2.47 -33.58
CA ALA A 18 17.98 -3.09 -32.84
C ALA A 18 18.33 -4.53 -32.42
N GLY A 19 18.91 -5.33 -33.32
CA GLY A 19 19.35 -6.70 -33.04
C GLY A 19 20.42 -6.79 -31.94
N VAL A 20 21.36 -5.85 -31.89
CA VAL A 20 22.37 -5.77 -30.83
C VAL A 20 21.73 -5.54 -29.46
N ASN A 21 20.78 -4.62 -29.37
CA ASN A 21 20.06 -4.35 -28.12
C ASN A 21 19.21 -5.56 -27.67
N GLU A 22 18.62 -6.31 -28.60
CA GLU A 22 17.85 -7.52 -28.25
C GLU A 22 18.74 -8.63 -27.69
N LEU A 23 19.84 -8.94 -28.38
CA LEU A 23 20.77 -9.98 -27.94
C LEU A 23 21.37 -9.64 -26.57
N LEU A 24 21.76 -8.37 -26.39
CA LEU A 24 22.30 -7.91 -25.12
C LEU A 24 21.24 -7.92 -24.01
N ALA A 25 19.99 -7.60 -24.31
CA ALA A 25 18.89 -7.70 -23.34
C ALA A 25 18.65 -9.15 -22.90
N ASP A 26 18.70 -10.11 -23.83
CA ASP A 26 18.59 -11.54 -23.50
C ASP A 26 19.71 -12.00 -22.54
N ASP A 27 20.93 -11.53 -22.77
CA ASP A 27 22.07 -11.87 -21.93
C ASP A 27 21.98 -11.20 -20.57
N ILE A 28 21.59 -9.93 -20.52
CA ILE A 28 21.34 -9.19 -19.28
C ILE A 28 20.28 -9.88 -18.42
N GLN A 29 19.18 -10.38 -19.01
CA GLN A 29 18.16 -11.10 -18.24
C GLN A 29 18.70 -12.38 -17.57
N LYS A 30 19.73 -12.99 -18.15
CA LYS A 30 20.38 -14.19 -17.58
C LYS A 30 21.35 -13.83 -16.46
N GLU A 31 21.96 -12.65 -16.49
CA GLU A 31 22.96 -12.19 -15.51
C GLU A 31 22.48 -12.26 -14.05
N ILE A 32 23.33 -12.83 -13.19
CA ILE A 32 23.11 -12.87 -11.75
C ILE A 32 23.08 -11.45 -11.16
N TRP A 33 23.95 -10.55 -11.61
CA TRP A 33 23.99 -9.17 -11.10
C TRP A 33 22.78 -8.34 -11.47
N PHE A 34 22.20 -8.54 -12.66
CA PHE A 34 20.93 -7.93 -13.04
C PHE A 34 19.80 -8.40 -12.12
N LYS A 35 19.72 -9.72 -11.88
CA LYS A 35 18.78 -10.32 -10.92
C LYS A 35 18.98 -9.78 -9.50
N ILE A 36 20.23 -9.64 -9.05
CA ILE A 36 20.59 -9.08 -7.73
C ILE A 36 20.19 -7.61 -7.60
N ARG A 37 20.44 -6.77 -8.60
CA ARG A 37 20.02 -5.36 -8.57
C ARG A 37 18.52 -5.20 -8.53
N ARG A 38 17.80 -6.15 -9.13
CA ARG A 38 16.35 -6.24 -9.07
C ARG A 38 15.87 -6.88 -7.76
N ILE A 39 16.75 -7.41 -6.88
CA ILE A 39 16.33 -8.04 -5.61
C ILE A 39 15.46 -7.12 -4.77
N PRO A 40 15.74 -5.83 -4.51
CA PRO A 40 14.84 -5.04 -3.66
C PRO A 40 13.40 -4.96 -4.20
N GLU A 41 13.25 -4.76 -5.51
CA GLU A 41 11.96 -4.78 -6.19
C GLU A 41 11.36 -6.19 -6.18
N ASN A 42 12.16 -7.19 -6.59
CA ASN A 42 11.82 -8.60 -6.59
C ASN A 42 11.60 -9.17 -5.18
N PHE A 43 12.06 -8.55 -4.11
CA PHE A 43 11.97 -9.01 -2.73
C PHE A 43 10.67 -8.50 -2.14
N VAL A 44 10.36 -7.22 -2.34
CA VAL A 44 9.01 -6.69 -2.10
C VAL A 44 7.97 -7.49 -2.90
N LEU A 45 8.27 -7.82 -4.16
CA LEU A 45 7.44 -8.62 -5.06
C LEU A 45 7.40 -10.14 -4.77
N ARG A 46 8.48 -10.79 -4.32
CA ARG A 46 8.51 -12.27 -4.15
C ARG A 46 8.21 -12.69 -2.72
N PHE A 47 8.67 -11.89 -1.76
CA PHE A 47 8.61 -12.25 -0.35
C PHE A 47 7.55 -11.48 0.41
N GLN A 48 6.92 -10.48 -0.19
CA GLN A 48 5.82 -9.72 0.41
C GLN A 48 6.22 -9.13 1.75
N VAL A 49 6.71 -7.89 1.75
CA VAL A 49 7.13 -7.25 3.01
C VAL A 49 6.01 -7.35 4.06
N VAL A 50 4.72 -7.28 3.72
CA VAL A 50 3.64 -7.47 4.72
C VAL A 50 3.60 -8.88 5.29
N ASN A 51 3.58 -9.94 4.48
CA ASN A 51 3.51 -11.31 5.01
C ASN A 51 4.82 -11.73 5.65
N VAL A 52 5.97 -11.27 5.16
CA VAL A 52 7.27 -11.46 5.83
C VAL A 52 7.37 -10.60 7.09
N VAL A 53 6.80 -9.40 7.15
CA VAL A 53 6.77 -8.59 8.37
C VAL A 53 5.80 -9.18 9.36
N LEU A 54 4.61 -9.61 8.95
CA LEU A 54 3.64 -10.33 9.77
C LEU A 54 4.25 -11.64 10.27
N LEU A 55 4.82 -12.47 9.40
CA LEU A 55 5.49 -13.72 9.76
C LEU A 55 6.74 -13.48 10.60
N ALA A 56 7.56 -12.49 10.30
CA ALA A 56 8.73 -12.14 11.11
C ALA A 56 8.31 -11.58 12.46
N PHE A 57 7.20 -10.85 12.55
CA PHE A 57 6.63 -10.39 13.81
C PHE A 57 6.01 -11.54 14.58
N GLU A 58 5.33 -12.47 13.93
CA GLU A 58 4.79 -13.69 14.52
C GLU A 58 5.91 -14.57 15.06
N ILE A 59 6.98 -14.76 14.27
CA ILE A 59 8.22 -15.41 14.69
C ILE A 59 8.86 -14.62 15.84
N THR A 60 8.90 -13.29 15.79
CA THR A 60 9.46 -12.46 16.87
C THR A 60 8.62 -12.57 18.13
N LEU A 61 7.30 -12.68 18.04
CA LEU A 61 6.40 -12.90 19.17
C LEU A 61 6.60 -14.30 19.74
N ILE A 62 6.61 -15.33 18.90
CA ILE A 62 6.87 -16.71 19.30
C ILE A 62 8.25 -16.82 19.97
N ILE A 63 9.30 -16.26 19.38
CA ILE A 63 10.65 -16.25 19.94
C ILE A 63 10.69 -15.44 21.24
N SER A 64 10.12 -14.24 21.28
CA SER A 64 10.14 -13.41 22.49
C SER A 64 9.34 -14.02 23.65
N ASN A 65 8.30 -14.80 23.35
CA ASN A 65 7.49 -15.53 24.33
C ASN A 65 8.22 -16.74 24.92
N ASN A 66 9.07 -17.40 24.14
CA ASN A 66 9.71 -18.64 24.52
C ASN A 66 11.19 -18.46 24.90
N VAL A 67 11.79 -17.33 24.51
CA VAL A 67 13.20 -16.97 24.72
C VAL A 67 13.27 -15.58 25.33
N HIS A 68 12.91 -15.49 26.62
CA HIS A 68 12.88 -14.23 27.38
C HIS A 68 14.23 -13.48 27.37
N SER A 69 15.35 -14.17 27.16
CA SER A 69 16.70 -13.60 27.18
C SER A 69 17.00 -12.58 26.08
N LEU A 70 16.18 -12.50 25.02
CA LEU A 70 16.37 -11.52 23.95
C LEU A 70 15.85 -10.12 24.30
N GLY A 71 14.96 -10.00 25.30
CA GLY A 71 14.55 -8.72 25.89
C GLY A 71 13.93 -7.69 24.93
N PHE A 72 13.56 -8.07 23.70
CA PHE A 72 13.12 -7.12 22.66
C PHE A 72 11.93 -6.26 23.11
N TRP A 73 10.85 -6.87 23.58
CA TRP A 73 9.67 -6.14 24.03
C TRP A 73 9.94 -5.32 25.29
N ALA A 74 10.75 -5.84 26.22
CA ALA A 74 11.18 -5.08 27.40
C ALA A 74 11.98 -3.82 27.00
N SER A 75 12.89 -3.95 26.03
CA SER A 75 13.67 -2.84 25.48
C SER A 75 12.79 -1.84 24.73
N PHE A 76 11.87 -2.31 23.88
CA PHE A 76 10.91 -1.47 23.17
C PHE A 76 10.06 -0.66 24.16
N VAL A 77 9.60 -1.31 25.22
CA VAL A 77 8.77 -0.70 26.27
C VAL A 77 9.54 0.33 27.07
N ALA A 78 10.75 -0.02 27.52
CA ALA A 78 11.61 0.89 28.27
C ALA A 78 11.93 2.13 27.43
N THR A 79 12.26 1.92 26.14
CA THR A 79 12.53 2.99 25.18
C THR A 79 11.29 3.85 24.93
N SER A 80 10.14 3.24 24.63
CA SER A 80 8.87 3.95 24.41
C SER A 80 8.44 4.76 25.63
N THR A 81 8.63 4.23 26.84
CA THR A 81 8.34 4.93 28.09
C THR A 81 9.29 6.10 28.31
N ARG A 82 10.59 5.95 28.04
CA ARG A 82 11.54 7.07 28.08
C ARG A 82 11.17 8.18 27.11
N TYR A 83 10.75 7.84 25.89
CA TYR A 83 10.26 8.83 24.93
C TYR A 83 8.99 9.52 25.42
N ARG A 84 8.05 8.78 26.03
CA ARG A 84 6.85 9.38 26.65
C ARG A 84 7.23 10.46 27.66
N GLU A 85 8.11 10.14 28.61
CA GLU A 85 8.52 11.09 29.66
C GLU A 85 9.23 12.31 29.06
N ALA A 86 10.20 12.10 28.16
CA ALA A 86 10.91 13.20 27.50
C ALA A 86 9.95 14.11 26.71
N VAL A 87 8.92 13.54 26.08
CA VAL A 87 7.93 14.29 25.30
C VAL A 87 6.94 15.03 26.23
N LYS A 88 6.53 14.44 27.36
CA LYS A 88 5.69 15.09 28.38
C LYS A 88 6.31 16.35 28.98
N GLU A 89 7.64 16.39 29.08
CA GLU A 89 8.37 17.54 29.59
C GLU A 89 8.38 18.74 28.61
N THR A 90 7.97 18.54 27.35
CA THR A 90 7.84 19.64 26.38
C THR A 90 6.58 20.48 26.66
N ARG A 91 6.71 21.81 26.62
CA ARG A 91 5.58 22.75 26.84
C ARG A 91 4.37 22.49 25.94
N LEU A 92 4.61 22.08 24.69
CA LEU A 92 3.55 21.82 23.72
C LEU A 92 2.72 20.59 24.12
N ILE A 93 3.37 19.49 24.49
CA ILE A 93 2.66 18.25 24.82
C ILE A 93 2.09 18.29 26.22
N HIS A 94 2.73 18.98 27.17
CA HIS A 94 2.16 19.20 28.50
C HIS A 94 0.76 19.86 28.44
N ALA A 95 0.51 20.71 27.44
CA ALA A 95 -0.80 21.33 27.21
C ALA A 95 -1.85 20.38 26.58
N ILE A 96 -1.43 19.33 25.87
CA ILE A 96 -2.31 18.43 25.09
C ILE A 96 -2.46 17.06 25.77
N TYR A 97 -1.51 16.69 26.63
CA TYR A 97 -1.44 15.46 27.40
C TYR A 97 -1.33 15.79 28.91
N PRO A 98 -2.37 16.37 29.53
CA PRO A 98 -2.36 16.64 30.96
C PRO A 98 -2.27 15.33 31.77
N ALA A 99 -1.72 15.39 32.98
CA ALA A 99 -1.62 14.25 33.89
C ALA A 99 -2.99 13.56 34.14
N ALA A 100 -4.09 14.29 34.01
CA ALA A 100 -5.45 13.75 34.07
C ALA A 100 -5.78 12.68 33.01
N LEU A 101 -4.99 12.59 31.92
CA LEU A 101 -5.16 11.60 30.86
C LEU A 101 -4.28 10.34 31.04
N ASP A 102 -3.41 10.31 32.06
CA ASP A 102 -2.57 9.14 32.34
C ASP A 102 -3.35 7.84 32.61
N PRO A 103 -4.50 7.85 33.31
CA PRO A 103 -5.33 6.65 33.49
C PRO A 103 -5.87 6.05 32.19
N TYR A 104 -5.86 6.79 31.09
CA TYR A 104 -6.34 6.31 29.80
C TYR A 104 -5.22 5.70 28.95
N HIS A 105 -3.98 5.61 29.46
CA HIS A 105 -2.85 5.00 28.76
C HIS A 105 -2.69 5.46 27.30
N LEU A 106 -3.04 6.72 27.01
CA LEU A 106 -3.16 7.26 25.65
C LEU A 106 -1.85 7.16 24.85
N TRP A 107 -0.71 7.25 25.52
CA TRP A 107 0.57 7.01 24.86
C TRP A 107 0.64 5.63 24.21
N ARG A 108 0.24 4.59 24.95
CA ARG A 108 0.34 3.19 24.54
C ARG A 108 -0.80 2.82 23.60
N GLY A 109 -2.03 3.11 23.97
CA GLY A 109 -3.18 2.67 23.21
C GLY A 109 -3.52 3.52 21.99
N TRP A 110 -2.99 4.75 21.90
CA TRP A 110 -3.27 5.65 20.78
C TRP A 110 -2.01 6.13 20.07
N ILE A 111 -1.06 6.76 20.76
CA ILE A 111 0.08 7.43 20.11
C ILE A 111 1.00 6.42 19.42
N VAL A 112 1.45 5.39 20.14
CA VAL A 112 2.34 4.33 19.61
C VAL A 112 1.74 3.61 18.39
N PRO A 113 0.52 3.03 18.44
CA PRO A 113 -0.07 2.35 17.29
C PRO A 113 -0.32 3.29 16.11
N SER A 114 -0.71 4.54 16.37
CA SER A 114 -0.87 5.55 15.32
C SER A 114 0.45 5.85 14.61
N ALA A 115 1.54 5.99 15.37
CA ALA A 115 2.87 6.23 14.83
C ALA A 115 3.39 5.03 14.03
N LEU A 116 3.18 3.80 14.52
CA LEU A 116 3.58 2.59 13.80
C LEU A 116 2.79 2.41 12.50
N ALA A 117 1.46 2.55 12.53
CA ALA A 117 0.62 2.41 11.34
C ALA A 117 0.86 3.53 10.32
N GLY A 118 0.89 4.79 10.78
CA GLY A 118 1.16 5.94 9.92
C GLY A 118 2.58 5.92 9.35
N GLY A 119 3.57 5.58 10.17
CA GLY A 119 4.96 5.38 9.74
C GLY A 119 5.08 4.26 8.72
N GLY A 120 4.44 3.11 8.98
CA GLY A 120 4.39 1.98 8.04
C GLY A 120 3.77 2.37 6.69
N TYR A 121 2.64 3.07 6.71
CA TYR A 121 2.00 3.58 5.50
C TYR A 121 2.92 4.51 4.71
N ILE A 122 3.53 5.50 5.37
CA ILE A 122 4.42 6.48 4.74
C ILE A 122 5.66 5.80 4.18
N THR A 123 6.34 4.96 4.97
CA THR A 123 7.54 4.26 4.55
C THR A 123 7.23 3.36 3.35
N MET A 124 6.15 2.58 3.40
CA MET A 124 5.78 1.72 2.28
C MET A 124 5.40 2.53 1.04
N SER A 125 4.64 3.62 1.21
CA SER A 125 4.30 4.54 0.13
C SER A 125 5.56 5.10 -0.52
N LEU A 126 6.55 5.54 0.25
CA LEU A 126 7.81 6.07 -0.30
C LEU A 126 8.63 5.00 -1.03
N LEU A 127 8.67 3.78 -0.50
CA LEU A 127 9.36 2.65 -1.14
C LEU A 127 8.75 2.30 -2.50
N CYS A 128 7.42 2.33 -2.60
CA CYS A 128 6.70 2.02 -3.83
C CYS A 128 6.66 3.20 -4.82
N LEU A 129 6.43 4.42 -4.30
CA LEU A 129 6.41 5.67 -5.07
C LEU A 129 7.73 5.91 -5.79
N ARG A 130 8.86 5.47 -5.21
CA ARG A 130 10.18 5.55 -5.84
C ARG A 130 10.19 4.87 -7.22
N HIS A 131 9.60 3.69 -7.36
CA HIS A 131 9.50 2.99 -8.64
C HIS A 131 8.47 3.62 -9.58
N GLU A 132 7.32 4.03 -9.05
CA GLU A 132 6.27 4.70 -9.83
C GLU A 132 6.80 6.02 -10.44
N LEU A 133 7.56 6.81 -9.69
CA LEU A 133 8.20 8.02 -10.21
C LEU A 133 9.34 7.72 -11.18
N TYR A 134 10.07 6.60 -11.02
CA TYR A 134 11.10 6.15 -11.96
C TYR A 134 10.54 5.78 -13.34
N HIS A 135 9.30 5.28 -13.43
CA HIS A 135 8.69 4.90 -14.70
C HIS A 135 7.96 6.05 -15.39
N TRP A 136 7.45 7.04 -14.64
CA TRP A 136 6.41 7.94 -15.17
C TRP A 136 6.75 9.45 -15.18
N LYS A 137 7.51 10.01 -14.21
CA LYS A 137 7.97 11.44 -14.24
C LYS A 137 9.10 11.74 -13.23
N PRO A 138 10.36 11.84 -13.67
CA PRO A 138 11.50 12.14 -12.80
C PRO A 138 11.58 13.60 -12.36
N ASP A 139 11.09 14.55 -13.16
CA ASP A 139 11.19 15.99 -12.87
C ASP A 139 10.26 16.44 -11.73
N LEU A 140 9.13 15.74 -11.53
CA LEU A 140 8.16 16.02 -10.46
C LEU A 140 8.77 15.81 -9.07
N LEU A 141 9.77 14.94 -9.02
CA LEU A 141 10.42 14.53 -7.80
C LEU A 141 11.50 15.54 -7.38
N GLN A 142 12.14 16.23 -8.33
CA GLN A 142 12.94 17.42 -8.03
C GLN A 142 12.08 18.56 -7.47
N HIS A 143 10.89 18.79 -8.06
CA HIS A 143 9.93 19.74 -7.52
C HIS A 143 9.41 19.35 -6.13
N TYR A 144 9.18 18.06 -5.88
CA TYR A 144 8.85 17.55 -4.55
C TYR A 144 9.99 17.78 -3.55
N PHE A 145 11.24 17.61 -3.96
CA PHE A 145 12.40 17.89 -3.11
C PHE A 145 12.50 19.35 -2.72
N GLU A 146 12.38 20.25 -3.69
CA GLU A 146 12.33 21.69 -3.44
C GLU A 146 11.15 22.05 -2.53
N THR A 147 9.98 21.44 -2.76
CA THR A 147 8.78 21.68 -1.95
C THR A 147 8.92 21.17 -0.52
N VAL A 148 9.47 19.96 -0.31
CA VAL A 148 9.74 19.40 1.01
C VAL A 148 10.79 20.24 1.73
N GLU A 149 11.89 20.58 1.06
CA GLU A 149 12.98 21.38 1.63
C GLU A 149 12.52 22.79 2.05
N THR A 150 11.61 23.40 1.28
CA THR A 150 11.05 24.73 1.57
C THR A 150 9.85 24.69 2.54
N SER A 151 9.21 23.53 2.69
CA SER A 151 8.08 23.35 3.61
C SER A 151 8.47 23.60 5.08
N THR A 152 7.48 23.96 5.89
CA THR A 152 7.66 24.16 7.34
C THR A 152 8.14 22.88 8.03
N LEU A 153 7.70 21.71 7.53
CA LEU A 153 8.05 20.41 8.09
C LEU A 153 9.47 19.97 7.69
N GLY A 154 9.87 20.18 6.43
CA GLY A 154 11.21 19.81 5.96
C GLY A 154 12.33 20.64 6.58
N ARG A 155 12.03 21.87 7.03
CA ARG A 155 12.95 22.67 7.86
C ARG A 155 13.30 22.04 9.21
N LEU A 156 12.49 21.09 9.70
CA LEU A 156 12.72 20.36 10.95
C LEU A 156 13.60 19.12 10.76
N ILE A 157 13.81 18.68 9.51
CA ILE A 157 14.62 17.49 9.19
C ILE A 157 16.08 17.94 8.97
N PRO A 158 17.10 17.27 9.55
CA PRO A 158 18.50 17.63 9.34
C PRO A 158 18.85 17.67 7.86
N ARG A 159 19.36 18.82 7.39
CA ARG A 159 19.70 19.03 5.96
C ARG A 159 20.71 18.01 5.44
N SER A 160 21.60 17.52 6.29
CA SER A 160 22.57 16.47 5.96
C SER A 160 21.89 15.13 5.65
N TRP A 161 20.78 14.80 6.33
CA TRP A 161 20.00 13.59 6.08
C TRP A 161 19.19 13.69 4.78
N LEU A 162 18.48 14.82 4.59
CA LEU A 162 17.79 15.10 3.32
C LEU A 162 18.80 15.00 2.17
N LYS A 163 19.92 15.74 2.24
CA LYS A 163 20.97 15.68 1.22
C LYS A 163 21.58 14.29 1.05
N TYR A 164 21.82 13.51 2.11
CA TYR A 164 22.41 12.17 1.98
C TYR A 164 21.46 11.18 1.28
N CYS A 165 20.21 11.10 1.75
CA CYS A 165 19.17 10.27 1.13
C CYS A 165 18.93 10.70 -0.33
N PHE A 166 18.96 12.00 -0.62
CA PHE A 166 18.73 12.54 -1.95
C PHE A 166 19.95 12.50 -2.86
N HIS A 167 21.18 12.55 -2.34
CA HIS A 167 22.39 12.49 -3.15
C HIS A 167 22.73 11.06 -3.61
N ILE A 168 22.38 10.04 -2.80
CA ILE A 168 22.33 8.64 -3.25
C ILE A 168 21.28 8.46 -4.36
N TYR A 169 20.19 9.22 -4.28
CA TYR A 169 19.08 9.20 -5.22
C TYR A 169 19.43 9.90 -6.55
N GLU A 170 19.90 11.16 -6.53
CA GLU A 170 20.18 12.03 -7.69
C GLU A 170 21.28 11.45 -8.60
N ARG A 171 22.40 10.99 -8.02
CA ARG A 171 23.56 10.49 -8.79
C ARG A 171 23.26 9.23 -9.60
N LYS A 172 22.35 8.37 -9.12
CA LYS A 172 21.88 7.18 -9.85
C LYS A 172 20.68 7.48 -10.76
N HIS A 173 19.95 8.56 -10.48
CA HIS A 173 18.72 8.95 -11.17
C HIS A 173 18.96 9.79 -12.43
N GLN A 174 19.81 10.82 -12.40
CA GLN A 174 20.10 11.66 -13.58
C GLN A 174 20.74 10.86 -14.73
N ALA A 175 21.61 9.90 -14.40
CA ALA A 175 22.23 9.01 -15.39
C ALA A 175 21.26 7.97 -15.98
N TYR A 176 20.14 7.69 -15.30
CA TYR A 176 19.08 6.78 -15.75
C TYR A 176 18.02 7.55 -16.55
N VAL A 177 17.52 8.66 -16.01
CA VAL A 177 16.47 9.50 -16.61
C VAL A 177 16.85 10.07 -17.98
N ALA A 178 18.09 10.52 -18.15
CA ALA A 178 18.54 11.11 -19.41
C ALA A 178 18.53 10.10 -20.60
N LYS A 179 18.41 8.80 -20.33
CA LYS A 179 18.37 7.75 -21.35
C LYS A 179 17.07 6.93 -21.38
N HIS A 180 16.18 6.96 -20.37
CA HIS A 180 15.32 5.80 -20.04
C HIS A 180 13.77 5.91 -19.97
N ILE A 181 13.04 6.95 -20.42
CA ILE A 181 11.56 7.01 -20.12
C ILE A 181 10.59 7.17 -21.30
N GLN A 182 9.54 6.33 -21.22
CA GLN A 182 8.31 6.27 -22.02
C GLN A 182 7.60 7.64 -22.14
N ARG A 183 7.03 7.93 -23.31
CA ARG A 183 6.26 9.16 -23.59
C ARG A 183 4.74 9.00 -23.41
N ARG A 184 4.25 8.11 -22.53
CA ARG A 184 2.83 8.13 -22.12
C ARG A 184 2.72 8.66 -20.69
N LYS A 185 1.88 9.67 -20.56
CA LYS A 185 1.83 10.62 -19.45
C LYS A 185 0.77 10.20 -18.43
N HIS A 186 1.14 10.08 -17.16
CA HIS A 186 0.16 9.83 -16.09
C HIS A 186 -0.46 11.16 -15.64
N VAL A 187 -1.75 11.39 -15.88
CA VAL A 187 -2.44 12.68 -15.65
C VAL A 187 -2.21 13.23 -14.23
N ALA A 188 -2.27 12.38 -13.20
CA ALA A 188 -2.08 12.81 -11.81
C ALA A 188 -0.62 13.14 -11.42
N LEU A 189 0.36 12.62 -12.17
CA LEU A 189 1.78 12.93 -11.98
C LEU A 189 2.27 13.96 -13.01
N GLU A 190 1.40 14.38 -13.94
CA GLU A 190 1.70 15.43 -14.89
C GLU A 190 1.59 16.83 -14.30
N ASP A 191 0.60 16.98 -13.43
CA ASP A 191 0.17 18.23 -12.83
C ASP A 191 0.55 18.19 -11.35
N SER A 192 1.56 18.97 -10.95
CA SER A 192 1.99 19.09 -9.56
C SER A 192 0.84 19.50 -8.64
N ALA A 193 -0.18 20.22 -9.15
CA ALA A 193 -1.36 20.57 -8.39
C ALA A 193 -2.26 19.35 -8.12
N GLN A 194 -2.38 18.40 -9.06
CA GLN A 194 -3.11 17.16 -8.85
C GLN A 194 -2.39 16.22 -7.89
N PHE A 195 -1.08 16.05 -8.05
CA PHE A 195 -0.30 15.24 -7.10
C PHE A 195 -0.35 15.84 -5.68
N LEU A 196 -0.19 17.16 -5.56
CA LEU A 196 -0.32 17.84 -4.27
C LEU A 196 -1.74 17.72 -3.70
N ARG A 197 -2.78 17.66 -4.53
CA ARG A 197 -4.15 17.38 -4.09
C ARG A 197 -4.26 15.96 -3.51
N ILE A 198 -3.65 14.96 -4.15
CA ILE A 198 -3.58 13.59 -3.61
C ILE A 198 -2.90 13.60 -2.25
N VAL A 199 -1.70 14.18 -2.14
CA VAL A 199 -0.94 14.26 -0.89
C VAL A 199 -1.71 14.98 0.22
N ARG A 200 -2.43 16.07 -0.10
CA ARG A 200 -3.26 16.79 0.88
C ARG A 200 -4.41 15.92 1.40
N VAL A 201 -5.13 15.24 0.51
CA VAL A 201 -6.22 14.33 0.90
C VAL A 201 -5.68 13.17 1.73
N VAL A 202 -4.59 12.54 1.30
CA VAL A 202 -3.96 11.42 2.02
C VAL A 202 -3.48 11.86 3.39
N THR A 203 -2.83 13.02 3.51
CA THR A 203 -2.42 13.60 4.79
C THR A 203 -3.62 13.86 5.70
N PHE A 204 -4.71 14.37 5.14
CA PHE A 204 -5.95 14.59 5.89
C PHE A 204 -6.59 13.27 6.35
N ASN A 205 -6.61 12.25 5.51
CA ASN A 205 -7.11 10.92 5.85
C ASN A 205 -6.21 10.22 6.87
N LEU A 206 -4.89 10.44 6.83
CA LEU A 206 -3.96 10.00 7.87
C LEU A 206 -4.29 10.64 9.22
N LEU A 207 -4.60 11.96 9.25
CA LEU A 207 -5.07 12.62 10.47
C LEU A 207 -6.39 12.02 10.99
N ILE A 208 -7.35 11.75 10.10
CA ILE A 208 -8.58 11.03 10.46
C ILE A 208 -8.25 9.67 11.08
N SER A 209 -7.32 8.90 10.50
CA SER A 209 -6.90 7.60 11.03
C SER A 209 -6.33 7.70 12.44
N VAL A 210 -5.51 8.71 12.71
CA VAL A 210 -4.98 8.98 14.06
C VAL A 210 -6.11 9.28 15.04
N LEU A 211 -7.07 10.14 14.67
CA LEU A 211 -8.20 10.48 15.55
C LEU A 211 -9.17 9.30 15.74
N ALA A 212 -9.38 8.49 14.72
CA ALA A 212 -10.21 7.29 14.81
C ALA A 212 -9.61 6.25 15.76
N LEU A 213 -8.28 6.07 15.73
CA LEU A 213 -7.57 5.22 16.69
C LEU A 213 -7.74 5.72 18.13
N LEU A 214 -7.78 7.04 18.37
CA LEU A 214 -8.09 7.59 19.69
C LEU A 214 -9.50 7.20 20.14
N VAL A 215 -10.51 7.51 19.32
CA VAL A 215 -11.91 7.20 19.65
C VAL A 215 -12.08 5.71 19.92
N TRP A 216 -11.47 4.89 19.07
CA TRP A 216 -11.54 3.45 19.19
C TRP A 216 -10.79 2.93 20.43
N TRP A 217 -9.65 3.51 20.78
CA TRP A 217 -8.96 3.21 22.04
C TRP A 217 -9.83 3.55 23.26
N LEU A 218 -10.53 4.69 23.23
CA LEU A 218 -11.47 5.06 24.28
C LEU A 218 -12.63 4.05 24.39
N LEU A 219 -13.10 3.48 23.28
CA LEU A 219 -14.10 2.40 23.29
C LEU A 219 -13.54 1.11 23.90
N LEU A 220 -12.31 0.73 23.56
CA LEU A 220 -11.65 -0.42 24.20
C LEU A 220 -11.48 -0.21 25.71
N LEU A 221 -11.17 0.99 26.18
CA LEU A 221 -11.07 1.27 27.61
C LEU A 221 -12.42 1.15 28.35
N ARG A 222 -13.55 1.17 27.63
CA ARG A 222 -14.87 0.84 28.22
C ARG A 222 -15.06 -0.65 28.40
N THR A 223 -14.14 -1.46 27.90
CA THR A 223 -14.07 -2.92 28.11
C THR A 223 -12.94 -3.24 29.10
N LYS A 224 -12.90 -4.46 29.63
CA LYS A 224 -11.82 -4.92 30.53
C LYS A 224 -10.49 -5.19 29.81
N ILE A 225 -10.07 -4.33 28.89
CA ILE A 225 -8.78 -4.48 28.22
C ILE A 225 -7.64 -4.22 29.22
N ALA A 226 -6.65 -5.11 29.24
CA ALA A 226 -5.44 -4.92 30.01
C ALA A 226 -4.53 -3.85 29.36
N ALA A 227 -4.70 -2.58 29.75
CA ALA A 227 -3.89 -1.47 29.26
C ALA A 227 -2.50 -1.37 29.93
N ASP A 228 -2.36 -2.00 31.09
CA ASP A 228 -1.23 -1.81 32.01
C ASP A 228 -0.11 -2.81 31.74
N ASP A 229 -0.48 -4.02 31.34
CA ASP A 229 0.38 -5.20 31.32
C ASP A 229 0.78 -5.63 29.90
N HIS A 230 1.92 -5.12 29.46
CA HIS A 230 2.47 -5.27 28.11
C HIS A 230 3.78 -6.07 28.08
N LEU A 231 4.27 -6.49 29.24
CA LEU A 231 5.36 -7.46 29.37
C LEU A 231 4.82 -8.89 29.37
N THR A 232 3.58 -9.08 29.80
CA THR A 232 2.86 -10.34 29.63
C THR A 232 2.40 -10.46 28.19
N LEU A 233 3.28 -11.02 27.36
CA LEU A 233 2.96 -11.31 25.98
C LEU A 233 1.82 -12.35 25.92
N PRO A 234 0.92 -12.27 24.93
CA PRO A 234 -0.08 -13.31 24.72
C PRO A 234 0.59 -14.67 24.56
N ARG A 235 -0.08 -15.74 24.99
CA ARG A 235 0.35 -17.11 24.66
C ARG A 235 0.56 -17.22 23.15
N SER A 236 1.63 -17.87 22.71
CA SER A 236 2.08 -17.82 21.31
C SER A 236 1.06 -18.28 20.26
N TYR A 237 0.06 -19.06 20.63
CA TYR A 237 -1.04 -19.47 19.74
C TYR A 237 -2.17 -18.42 19.62
N VAL A 238 -2.24 -17.45 20.52
CA VAL A 238 -3.32 -16.45 20.56
C VAL A 238 -3.21 -15.43 19.41
N PRO A 239 -2.04 -14.79 19.15
CA PRO A 239 -1.90 -13.85 18.04
C PRO A 239 -2.32 -14.40 16.67
N PRO A 240 -1.93 -15.62 16.23
CA PRO A 240 -2.33 -16.12 14.91
C PRO A 240 -3.83 -16.36 14.82
N LEU A 241 -4.45 -16.87 15.89
CA LEU A 241 -5.89 -17.12 15.92
C LEU A 241 -6.70 -15.82 16.00
N GLN A 242 -6.27 -14.86 16.83
CA GLN A 242 -6.86 -13.52 16.87
C GLN A 242 -6.71 -12.83 15.51
N GLY A 243 -5.53 -12.89 14.91
CA GLY A 243 -5.27 -12.35 13.57
C GLY A 243 -6.22 -12.92 12.52
N LEU A 244 -6.47 -14.24 12.53
CA LEU A 244 -7.44 -14.87 11.63
C LEU A 244 -8.87 -14.35 11.87
N VAL A 245 -9.29 -14.21 13.13
CA VAL A 245 -10.63 -13.66 13.45
C VAL A 245 -10.75 -12.21 13.03
N TRP A 246 -9.74 -11.38 13.33
CA TRP A 246 -9.72 -9.96 12.97
C TRP A 246 -9.71 -9.77 11.47
N TYR A 247 -9.00 -10.64 10.76
CA TYR A 247 -9.01 -10.72 9.32
C TYR A 247 -10.39 -11.05 8.76
N LEU A 248 -11.07 -12.07 9.27
CA LEU A 248 -12.42 -12.41 8.80
C LEU A 248 -13.40 -11.27 9.07
N CYS A 249 -13.27 -10.59 10.21
CA CYS A 249 -14.04 -9.38 10.51
C CYS A 249 -13.73 -8.26 9.52
N ASN A 250 -12.45 -8.00 9.26
CA ASN A 250 -12.03 -6.98 8.31
C ASN A 250 -12.55 -7.28 6.90
N ASP A 251 -12.37 -8.50 6.40
CA ASP A 251 -12.84 -8.89 5.07
C ASP A 251 -14.37 -8.81 4.99
N PHE A 252 -15.11 -9.19 6.05
CA PHE A 252 -16.57 -9.06 6.12
C PHE A 252 -17.01 -7.59 6.01
N PHE A 253 -16.50 -6.73 6.91
CA PHE A 253 -16.93 -5.34 7.00
C PHE A 253 -16.38 -4.47 5.86
N TYR A 254 -15.35 -4.94 5.15
CA TYR A 254 -14.87 -4.33 3.92
C TYR A 254 -15.71 -4.78 2.72
N PHE A 255 -15.91 -6.09 2.56
CA PHE A 255 -16.55 -6.70 1.39
C PHE A 255 -17.97 -6.18 1.15
N TYR A 256 -18.86 -6.19 2.16
CA TYR A 256 -20.27 -5.89 1.91
C TYR A 256 -20.52 -4.43 1.52
N PRO A 257 -20.00 -3.41 2.23
CA PRO A 257 -20.13 -2.02 1.80
C PRO A 257 -19.52 -1.79 0.42
N HIS A 258 -18.41 -2.46 0.11
CA HIS A 258 -17.73 -2.35 -1.17
C HIS A 258 -18.52 -3.00 -2.31
N TRP A 259 -19.06 -4.20 -2.08
CA TRP A 259 -19.94 -4.88 -3.02
C TRP A 259 -21.22 -4.08 -3.28
N ILE A 260 -21.81 -3.46 -2.26
CA ILE A 260 -22.95 -2.55 -2.40
C ILE A 260 -22.59 -1.30 -3.20
N ALA A 261 -21.40 -0.72 -3.02
CA ALA A 261 -20.96 0.47 -3.75
C ALA A 261 -20.87 0.24 -5.27
N HIS A 262 -20.56 -0.99 -5.70
CA HIS A 262 -20.35 -1.34 -7.11
C HIS A 262 -21.48 -2.14 -7.75
N SER A 263 -22.31 -2.82 -6.96
CA SER A 263 -23.45 -3.56 -7.48
C SER A 263 -24.64 -2.65 -7.56
N PHE A 264 -25.24 -2.54 -8.74
CA PHE A 264 -26.56 -1.93 -8.86
C PHE A 264 -27.52 -2.71 -7.95
N PRO A 265 -28.45 -2.05 -7.25
CA PRO A 265 -29.49 -2.75 -6.51
C PRO A 265 -30.43 -3.45 -7.49
N SER A 266 -30.05 -4.66 -7.91
CA SER A 266 -30.93 -5.61 -8.58
C SER A 266 -31.79 -6.33 -7.54
N ASP A 267 -32.90 -6.88 -7.99
CA ASP A 267 -33.80 -7.65 -7.12
C ASP A 267 -33.14 -8.95 -6.58
N ASP A 268 -31.98 -9.34 -7.13
CA ASP A 268 -31.23 -10.55 -6.75
C ASP A 268 -30.09 -10.29 -5.75
N GLY A 269 -29.74 -9.03 -5.46
CA GLY A 269 -28.66 -8.69 -4.53
C GLY A 269 -28.92 -9.20 -3.11
N LEU A 270 -27.90 -9.76 -2.44
CA LEU A 270 -28.10 -10.32 -1.09
C LEU A 270 -28.69 -9.28 -0.11
N TYR A 271 -28.22 -8.04 -0.15
CA TYR A 271 -28.65 -6.97 0.75
C TYR A 271 -30.07 -6.45 0.45
N THR A 272 -30.57 -6.58 -0.78
CA THR A 272 -31.96 -6.21 -1.12
C THR A 272 -32.98 -7.24 -0.63
N LYS A 273 -32.53 -8.45 -0.25
CA LYS A 273 -33.37 -9.47 0.42
C LYS A 273 -33.67 -9.13 1.88
N PHE A 274 -32.78 -8.39 2.55
CA PHE A 274 -32.90 -8.08 3.97
C PHE A 274 -33.28 -6.62 4.25
N LEU A 275 -33.08 -5.71 3.28
CA LEU A 275 -33.39 -4.28 3.42
C LEU A 275 -34.51 -3.86 2.46
N PRO A 276 -35.44 -2.99 2.89
CA PRO A 276 -36.39 -2.35 1.98
C PRO A 276 -35.69 -1.70 0.79
N LYS A 277 -36.23 -1.87 -0.43
CA LYS A 277 -35.61 -1.37 -1.69
C LYS A 277 -35.21 0.11 -1.62
N ALA A 278 -36.00 0.95 -0.97
CA ALA A 278 -35.69 2.38 -0.79
C ALA A 278 -34.42 2.60 0.05
N ILE A 279 -34.25 1.84 1.13
CA ILE A 279 -33.07 1.90 1.99
C ILE A 279 -31.84 1.35 1.25
N ALA A 280 -32.00 0.22 0.56
CA ALA A 280 -30.93 -0.38 -0.24
C ALA A 280 -30.41 0.56 -1.33
N ARG A 281 -31.30 1.24 -2.07
CA ARG A 281 -30.91 2.26 -3.06
C ARG A 281 -30.19 3.45 -2.42
N ARG A 282 -30.68 3.93 -1.28
CA ARG A 282 -30.05 5.03 -0.56
C ARG A 282 -28.65 4.65 -0.09
N LEU A 283 -28.49 3.45 0.45
CA LEU A 283 -27.20 2.92 0.90
C LEU A 283 -26.24 2.77 -0.27
N HIS A 284 -26.66 2.18 -1.39
CA HIS A 284 -25.89 2.13 -2.64
C HIS A 284 -25.39 3.51 -3.05
N ASN A 285 -26.28 4.50 -3.14
CA ASN A 285 -25.90 5.84 -3.57
C ASN A 285 -24.86 6.50 -2.65
N ILE A 286 -25.02 6.37 -1.32
CA ILE A 286 -24.07 6.92 -0.35
C ILE A 286 -22.71 6.23 -0.47
N LEU A 287 -22.68 4.91 -0.51
CA LEU A 287 -21.44 4.13 -0.57
C LEU A 287 -20.73 4.31 -1.92
N ARG A 288 -21.47 4.29 -3.03
CA ARG A 288 -20.95 4.60 -4.37
C ARG A 288 -20.35 6.00 -4.44
N GLN A 289 -21.05 7.00 -3.90
CA GLN A 289 -20.55 8.38 -3.90
C GLN A 289 -19.30 8.52 -3.05
N ALA A 290 -19.26 7.89 -1.87
CA ALA A 290 -18.10 7.88 -1.00
C ALA A 290 -16.88 7.24 -1.70
N HIS A 291 -17.10 6.14 -2.41
CA HIS A 291 -16.03 5.34 -3.00
C HIS A 291 -15.59 5.81 -4.40
N LYS A 292 -16.36 6.70 -5.05
CA LYS A 292 -16.02 7.25 -6.38
C LYS A 292 -14.67 7.95 -6.41
N GLN A 293 -14.23 8.58 -5.32
CA GLN A 293 -12.95 9.30 -5.29
C GLN A 293 -11.75 8.34 -5.33
N HIS A 294 -11.86 7.19 -4.65
CA HIS A 294 -10.81 6.17 -4.61
C HIS A 294 -10.45 5.68 -6.01
N HIS A 295 -11.47 5.37 -6.83
CA HIS A 295 -11.33 4.96 -8.22
C HIS A 295 -10.82 6.06 -9.18
N ARG A 296 -10.65 7.31 -8.72
CA ARG A 296 -10.04 8.37 -9.57
C ARG A 296 -8.53 8.25 -9.65
N ALA A 297 -7.90 7.64 -8.65
CA ALA A 297 -6.49 7.30 -8.72
C ALA A 297 -6.37 5.87 -9.25
N LYS A 298 -5.38 5.64 -10.12
CA LYS A 298 -5.10 4.28 -10.58
C LYS A 298 -4.58 3.45 -9.41
N ALA A 299 -4.95 2.17 -9.41
CA ALA A 299 -4.53 1.17 -8.44
C ALA A 299 -3.01 0.86 -8.46
N ASN A 300 -2.21 1.52 -9.29
CA ASN A 300 -0.75 1.36 -9.33
C ASN A 300 0.00 2.59 -8.76
N LEU A 301 -0.67 3.42 -7.97
CA LEU A 301 -0.09 4.53 -7.22
C LEU A 301 -0.25 4.27 -5.71
N GLY A 302 0.75 3.66 -5.07
CA GLY A 302 0.62 3.14 -3.70
C GLY A 302 0.24 4.19 -2.66
N ILE A 303 0.76 5.42 -2.80
CA ILE A 303 0.41 6.54 -1.93
C ILE A 303 -1.08 6.92 -2.01
N ALA A 304 -1.75 6.60 -3.11
CA ALA A 304 -3.16 6.87 -3.33
C ALA A 304 -4.09 5.80 -2.73
N ALA A 305 -3.56 4.79 -2.02
CA ALA A 305 -4.39 3.83 -1.29
C ALA A 305 -5.41 4.51 -0.35
N TRP A 306 -5.02 5.63 0.28
CA TRP A 306 -5.92 6.48 1.08
C TRP A 306 -6.33 7.78 0.38
N TYR A 307 -6.28 7.83 -0.95
CA TYR A 307 -6.87 8.92 -1.74
C TYR A 307 -8.38 8.68 -1.93
N CYS A 308 -9.11 8.77 -0.83
CA CYS A 308 -10.52 8.44 -0.75
C CYS A 308 -11.31 9.55 -0.08
N SER A 309 -12.65 9.46 -0.13
CA SER A 309 -13.49 10.36 0.67
C SER A 309 -13.34 10.06 2.16
N ARG A 310 -13.70 11.03 3.01
CA ARG A 310 -13.64 10.86 4.48
C ARG A 310 -14.54 9.73 4.96
N SER A 311 -15.74 9.64 4.38
CA SER A 311 -16.71 8.58 4.66
C SER A 311 -16.16 7.21 4.29
N GLU A 312 -15.46 7.11 3.16
CA GLU A 312 -14.83 5.86 2.76
C GLU A 312 -13.66 5.51 3.70
N GLN A 313 -12.82 6.49 4.05
CA GLN A 313 -11.74 6.27 5.02
C GLN A 313 -12.27 5.72 6.35
N LEU A 314 -13.41 6.23 6.83
CA LEU A 314 -14.03 5.74 8.06
C LEU A 314 -14.70 4.37 7.87
N CYS A 315 -15.54 4.19 6.85
CA CYS A 315 -16.41 3.03 6.72
C CYS A 315 -15.75 1.82 6.04
N PHE A 316 -14.83 2.05 5.11
CA PHE A 316 -14.19 0.99 4.31
C PHE A 316 -12.80 0.69 4.84
N ASN A 317 -12.05 1.70 5.29
CA ASN A 317 -10.67 1.46 5.72
C ASN A 317 -10.57 1.26 7.24
N LEU A 318 -11.00 2.24 8.03
CA LEU A 318 -10.77 2.24 9.48
C LEU A 318 -11.72 1.33 10.23
N PHE A 319 -13.02 1.38 9.97
CA PHE A 319 -13.99 0.56 10.68
C PHE A 319 -13.71 -0.95 10.51
N PRO A 320 -13.48 -1.49 9.29
CA PRO A 320 -13.17 -2.90 9.13
C PRO A 320 -11.84 -3.30 9.79
N ALA A 321 -10.83 -2.44 9.73
CA ALA A 321 -9.54 -2.71 10.37
C ALA A 321 -9.63 -2.68 11.90
N LEU A 322 -10.54 -1.91 12.50
CA LEU A 322 -10.60 -1.72 13.95
C LEU A 322 -11.68 -2.56 14.65
N ILE A 323 -12.72 -3.00 13.94
CA ILE A 323 -13.84 -3.71 14.56
C ILE A 323 -13.46 -5.10 15.09
N GLY A 324 -12.56 -5.81 14.41
CA GLY A 324 -12.09 -7.14 14.83
C GLY A 324 -11.53 -7.19 16.26
N PRO A 325 -10.52 -6.35 16.59
CA PRO A 325 -10.00 -6.30 17.94
C PRO A 325 -11.02 -5.82 18.99
N LEU A 326 -11.96 -4.94 18.62
CA LEU A 326 -13.01 -4.50 19.56
C LEU A 326 -13.99 -5.64 19.88
N ILE A 327 -14.52 -6.31 18.85
CA ILE A 327 -15.43 -7.45 19.03
C ILE A 327 -14.74 -8.57 19.81
N THR A 328 -13.48 -8.87 19.49
CA THR A 328 -12.71 -9.91 20.20
C THR A 328 -12.62 -9.60 21.70
N GLN A 329 -12.34 -8.35 22.04
CA GLN A 329 -12.29 -7.93 23.45
C GLN A 329 -13.67 -7.99 24.11
N MET A 330 -14.72 -7.50 23.46
CA MET A 330 -16.08 -7.52 24.01
C MET A 330 -16.59 -8.95 24.22
N VAL A 331 -16.32 -9.86 23.29
CA VAL A 331 -16.67 -11.28 23.38
C VAL A 331 -15.87 -11.93 24.50
N ALA A 332 -14.55 -11.70 24.57
CA ALA A 332 -13.73 -12.28 25.62
C ALA A 332 -14.17 -11.84 27.02
N ASP A 333 -14.52 -10.55 27.20
CA ASP A 333 -15.08 -10.01 28.44
C ASP A 333 -16.45 -10.63 28.79
N ALA A 334 -17.34 -10.77 27.79
CA ALA A 334 -18.65 -11.40 27.99
C ALA A 334 -18.57 -12.86 28.45
N PHE A 335 -17.51 -13.58 28.05
CA PHE A 335 -17.25 -14.97 28.43
C PHE A 335 -16.27 -15.11 29.61
N GLY A 336 -15.75 -14.02 30.18
CA GLY A 336 -14.80 -14.05 31.29
C GLY A 336 -13.45 -14.68 30.93
N VAL A 337 -13.02 -14.56 29.67
CA VAL A 337 -11.77 -15.12 29.14
C VAL A 337 -10.85 -14.03 28.57
N GLU A 338 -11.03 -12.78 28.97
CA GLU A 338 -10.23 -11.62 28.53
C GLU A 338 -8.73 -11.79 28.79
N GLU A 339 -8.35 -12.51 29.84
CA GLU A 339 -6.94 -12.81 30.12
C GLU A 339 -6.31 -13.74 29.07
N ILE A 340 -7.09 -14.62 28.44
CA ILE A 340 -6.57 -15.58 27.47
C ILE A 340 -6.78 -15.08 26.04
N TRP A 341 -7.97 -14.58 25.76
CA TRP A 341 -8.47 -14.27 24.41
C TRP A 341 -8.77 -12.79 24.18
N GLY A 342 -8.62 -11.93 25.19
CA GLY A 342 -8.77 -10.49 25.03
C GLY A 342 -7.73 -9.88 24.11
N THR A 343 -8.06 -8.74 23.53
CA THR A 343 -7.20 -8.00 22.62
C THR A 343 -5.94 -7.53 23.36
N ARG A 344 -4.78 -8.02 22.91
CA ARG A 344 -3.48 -7.57 23.44
C ARG A 344 -2.94 -6.40 22.64
N LEU A 345 -2.40 -5.40 23.34
CA LEU A 345 -1.82 -4.19 22.75
C LEU A 345 -0.77 -4.51 21.68
N VAL A 346 0.11 -5.48 21.95
CA VAL A 346 1.17 -5.87 21.00
C VAL A 346 0.58 -6.45 19.71
N THR A 347 -0.39 -7.37 19.81
CA THR A 347 -1.10 -7.92 18.63
C THR A 347 -1.79 -6.81 17.85
N MET A 348 -2.42 -5.86 18.56
CA MET A 348 -3.06 -4.70 17.97
C MET A 348 -2.08 -3.79 17.22
N TYR A 349 -0.89 -3.51 17.77
CA TYR A 349 0.13 -2.69 17.10
C TYR A 349 0.56 -3.30 15.76
N VAL A 350 0.79 -4.62 15.76
CA VAL A 350 1.15 -5.37 14.56
C VAL A 350 0.00 -5.31 13.56
N TRP A 351 -1.22 -5.58 14.01
CA TRP A 351 -2.41 -5.60 13.18
C TRP A 351 -2.67 -4.28 12.45
N VAL A 352 -2.72 -3.15 13.16
CA VAL A 352 -3.00 -1.84 12.54
C VAL A 352 -1.89 -1.41 11.59
N THR A 353 -0.63 -1.78 11.91
CA THR A 353 0.51 -1.53 11.03
C THR A 353 0.42 -2.37 9.76
N ALA A 354 0.13 -3.66 9.90
CA ALA A 354 -0.03 -4.56 8.76
C ALA A 354 -1.20 -4.17 7.87
N ALA A 355 -2.34 -3.78 8.43
CA ALA A 355 -3.49 -3.28 7.69
C ALA A 355 -3.12 -2.03 6.86
N ALA A 356 -2.42 -1.07 7.45
CA ALA A 356 -1.98 0.15 6.76
C ALA A 356 -0.98 -0.14 5.63
N VAL A 357 0.02 -0.99 5.89
CA VAL A 357 1.01 -1.37 4.87
C VAL A 357 0.38 -2.22 3.76
N SER A 358 -0.53 -3.14 4.10
CA SER A 358 -1.28 -3.97 3.14
C SER A 358 -2.11 -3.10 2.20
N SER A 359 -2.78 -2.07 2.74
CA SER A 359 -3.54 -1.11 1.95
C SER A 359 -2.68 -0.44 0.88
N VAL A 360 -1.46 0.00 1.23
CA VAL A 360 -0.50 0.50 0.23
C VAL A 360 -0.18 -0.58 -0.79
N LEU A 361 0.26 -1.76 -0.36
CA LEU A 361 0.69 -2.83 -1.28
C LEU A 361 -0.41 -3.27 -2.27
N ALA A 362 -1.67 -3.27 -1.85
CA ALA A 362 -2.80 -3.54 -2.73
C ALA A 362 -2.96 -2.52 -3.88
N HIS A 363 -2.33 -1.34 -3.77
CA HIS A 363 -2.41 -0.22 -4.72
C HIS A 363 -1.08 0.11 -5.41
N THR A 364 -0.16 -0.84 -5.48
CA THR A 364 1.19 -0.59 -6.04
C THR A 364 1.42 -1.24 -7.40
N GLY A 365 0.46 -2.05 -7.88
CA GLY A 365 0.63 -2.90 -9.07
C GLY A 365 1.69 -4.01 -8.91
N TYR A 366 2.26 -4.23 -7.72
CA TYR A 366 3.30 -5.25 -7.47
C TYR A 366 2.75 -6.66 -7.20
N ARG A 367 2.85 -7.55 -8.20
CA ARG A 367 2.37 -8.95 -8.09
C ARG A 367 3.32 -9.92 -7.40
N SER A 368 2.75 -10.78 -6.57
CA SER A 368 3.45 -11.89 -5.91
C SER A 368 2.59 -13.17 -5.87
N VAL A 369 3.18 -14.26 -5.36
CA VAL A 369 2.45 -15.52 -5.08
C VAL A 369 1.44 -15.38 -3.93
N TRP A 370 1.63 -14.42 -3.00
CA TRP A 370 0.89 -14.37 -1.72
C TRP A 370 0.03 -13.11 -1.49
N ASN A 371 0.25 -12.03 -2.24
CA ASN A 371 -0.71 -10.95 -2.52
C ASN A 371 -0.56 -10.53 -3.98
N ASP A 372 -1.69 -10.53 -4.66
CA ASP A 372 -1.82 -10.18 -6.06
C ASP A 372 -2.69 -8.90 -6.12
N PRO A 373 -2.06 -7.70 -6.15
CA PRO A 373 -2.80 -6.47 -6.40
C PRO A 373 -3.51 -6.54 -7.74
N GLY A 374 -3.17 -7.48 -8.64
CA GLY A 374 -3.95 -7.76 -9.84
C GLY A 374 -5.43 -8.03 -9.60
N LYS A 375 -5.82 -8.56 -8.43
CA LYS A 375 -7.23 -8.65 -8.07
C LYS A 375 -7.86 -7.29 -7.83
N HIS A 376 -7.15 -6.41 -7.13
CA HIS A 376 -7.58 -5.06 -6.80
C HIS A 376 -7.48 -4.11 -8.01
N ASP A 377 -6.45 -4.25 -8.84
CA ASP A 377 -6.33 -3.60 -10.14
C ASP A 377 -7.53 -3.97 -11.02
N LEU A 378 -7.83 -5.28 -11.14
CA LEU A 378 -8.98 -5.75 -11.91
C LEU A 378 -10.30 -5.24 -11.34
N HIS A 379 -10.39 -5.10 -10.01
CA HIS A 379 -11.51 -4.45 -9.35
C HIS A 379 -11.62 -2.98 -9.80
N HIS A 380 -10.56 -2.18 -9.68
CA HIS A 380 -10.53 -0.78 -10.13
C HIS A 380 -10.88 -0.61 -11.62
N GLU A 381 -10.49 -1.57 -12.46
CA GLU A 381 -10.82 -1.57 -13.89
C GLU A 381 -12.29 -1.88 -14.17
N ARG A 382 -12.86 -2.87 -13.47
CA ARG A 382 -14.22 -3.38 -13.74
C ARG A 382 -15.30 -2.76 -12.85
N ALA A 383 -14.91 -2.02 -11.82
CA ALA A 383 -15.75 -1.37 -10.83
C ALA A 383 -16.86 -0.47 -11.42
N PHE A 384 -16.65 0.04 -12.62
CA PHE A 384 -17.58 0.96 -13.30
C PHE A 384 -18.70 0.25 -14.07
N ASP A 385 -18.57 -1.05 -14.34
CA ASP A 385 -19.61 -1.88 -14.93
C ASP A 385 -20.15 -2.86 -13.87
N PRO A 386 -21.38 -2.66 -13.36
CA PRO A 386 -21.96 -3.53 -12.34
C PRO A 386 -22.03 -5.01 -12.72
N LYS A 387 -22.01 -5.35 -14.02
CA LYS A 387 -22.02 -6.74 -14.49
C LYS A 387 -20.62 -7.37 -14.52
N ALA A 388 -19.58 -6.55 -14.56
CA ALA A 388 -18.18 -6.99 -14.63
C ALA A 388 -17.43 -6.79 -13.31
N ALA A 389 -17.96 -5.97 -12.39
CA ALA A 389 -17.36 -5.69 -11.10
C ALA A 389 -17.08 -6.97 -10.30
N CYS A 390 -15.89 -7.07 -9.72
CA CYS A 390 -15.39 -8.26 -9.05
C CYS A 390 -14.42 -7.88 -7.93
N ASN A 391 -13.98 -8.86 -7.12
CA ASN A 391 -12.91 -8.73 -6.12
C ASN A 391 -13.14 -7.57 -5.12
N PHE A 392 -14.23 -7.64 -4.36
CA PHE A 392 -14.63 -6.60 -3.41
C PHE A 392 -13.97 -6.76 -2.03
N GLY A 393 -13.46 -7.94 -1.69
CA GLY A 393 -12.82 -8.24 -0.43
C GLY A 393 -11.35 -7.84 -0.44
N THR A 394 -10.81 -7.55 0.75
CA THR A 394 -9.38 -7.25 0.93
C THR A 394 -8.49 -8.41 0.52
N MET A 395 -8.97 -9.65 0.71
CA MET A 395 -8.21 -10.86 0.38
C MET A 395 -9.03 -11.95 -0.31
N GLY A 396 -10.35 -11.74 -0.39
CA GLY A 396 -11.24 -12.48 -1.27
C GLY A 396 -11.81 -13.76 -0.69
N PHE A 397 -11.89 -13.90 0.64
CA PHE A 397 -12.66 -14.99 1.25
C PHE A 397 -14.14 -14.81 0.94
N PHE A 398 -14.69 -13.61 1.18
CA PHE A 398 -16.08 -13.32 0.82
C PHE A 398 -16.31 -13.24 -0.69
N ASP A 399 -15.29 -12.90 -1.49
CA ASP A 399 -15.40 -13.00 -2.94
C ASP A 399 -15.53 -14.45 -3.43
N TRP A 400 -14.81 -15.38 -2.81
CA TRP A 400 -14.95 -16.80 -3.10
C TRP A 400 -16.33 -17.30 -2.66
N LEU A 401 -16.78 -16.92 -1.46
CA LEU A 401 -18.08 -17.31 -0.93
C LEU A 401 -19.26 -16.86 -1.79
N HIS A 402 -19.19 -15.62 -2.32
CA HIS A 402 -20.25 -15.02 -3.13
C HIS A 402 -20.04 -15.16 -4.65
N GLY A 403 -18.98 -15.84 -5.08
CA GLY A 403 -18.69 -16.04 -6.50
C GLY A 403 -18.27 -14.77 -7.25
N THR A 404 -17.85 -13.71 -6.55
CA THR A 404 -17.36 -12.45 -7.13
C THR A 404 -15.84 -12.44 -7.33
N LYS A 405 -15.17 -13.56 -7.02
CA LYS A 405 -13.74 -13.75 -7.22
C LYS A 405 -13.42 -13.86 -8.72
N SER A 406 -12.55 -12.97 -9.20
CA SER A 406 -11.98 -13.01 -10.53
C SER A 406 -10.45 -12.96 -10.43
N SER A 407 -9.78 -13.68 -11.32
CA SER A 407 -8.32 -13.68 -11.41
C SER A 407 -7.90 -13.46 -12.85
N ILE A 408 -6.74 -12.84 -13.01
CA ILE A 408 -6.08 -12.80 -14.31
C ILE A 408 -5.45 -14.18 -14.56
N PRO A 409 -5.61 -14.78 -15.75
CA PRO A 409 -5.01 -16.07 -16.07
C PRO A 409 -3.52 -16.12 -15.73
N ALA A 410 -3.03 -17.26 -15.21
CA ALA A 410 -1.64 -17.40 -14.78
C ALA A 410 -0.64 -17.17 -15.93
N ALA A 411 -1.02 -17.51 -17.16
CA ALA A 411 -0.24 -17.24 -18.36
C ALA A 411 -0.06 -15.73 -18.60
N ASP A 412 -1.12 -14.94 -18.43
CA ASP A 412 -1.08 -13.48 -18.57
C ASP A 412 -0.24 -12.86 -17.46
N ALA A 413 -0.38 -13.32 -16.21
CA ALA A 413 0.45 -12.85 -15.11
C ALA A 413 1.95 -13.17 -15.32
N LEU A 414 2.27 -14.33 -15.89
CA LEU A 414 3.65 -14.71 -16.24
C LEU A 414 4.17 -13.87 -17.41
N ALA A 415 3.35 -13.63 -18.43
CA ALA A 415 3.67 -12.75 -19.55
C ALA A 415 3.98 -11.34 -19.08
N TRP A 416 3.20 -10.78 -18.14
CA TRP A 416 3.42 -9.44 -17.59
C TRP A 416 4.73 -9.34 -16.80
N LYS A 417 5.04 -10.35 -15.98
CA LYS A 417 6.32 -10.41 -15.27
C LYS A 417 7.49 -10.47 -16.25
N SER A 418 7.34 -11.26 -17.30
CA SER A 418 8.36 -11.43 -18.34
C SER A 418 8.55 -10.16 -19.14
N GLN A 419 7.45 -9.43 -19.41
CA GLN A 419 7.44 -8.12 -20.03
C GLN A 419 8.18 -7.10 -19.17
N ARG A 420 7.92 -7.00 -17.85
CA ARG A 420 8.66 -6.08 -16.96
C ARG A 420 10.16 -6.32 -16.93
N ASP A 421 10.57 -7.58 -16.79
CA ASP A 421 11.98 -7.94 -16.82
C ASP A 421 12.59 -7.66 -18.21
N ARG A 422 11.79 -7.81 -19.28
CA ARG A 422 12.20 -7.48 -20.65
C ARG A 422 12.39 -5.98 -20.84
N GLN A 423 11.46 -5.16 -20.37
CA GLN A 423 11.54 -3.71 -20.43
C GLN A 423 12.79 -3.21 -19.69
N ALA A 424 13.04 -3.71 -18.48
CA ALA A 424 14.23 -3.38 -17.70
C ALA A 424 15.54 -3.82 -18.38
N ALA A 425 15.54 -4.99 -19.03
CA ALA A 425 16.71 -5.50 -19.73
C ALA A 425 17.01 -4.78 -21.04
N LEU A 426 15.99 -4.45 -21.85
CA LEU A 426 16.15 -3.61 -23.04
C LEU A 426 16.74 -2.25 -22.69
N TRP A 427 16.26 -1.67 -21.58
CA TRP A 427 16.79 -0.44 -21.06
C TRP A 427 18.25 -0.53 -20.62
N GLU A 428 18.62 -1.59 -19.93
CA GLU A 428 20.00 -1.87 -19.55
C GLU A 428 20.88 -2.12 -20.79
N ALA A 429 20.37 -2.83 -21.80
CA ALA A 429 21.05 -3.13 -23.05
C ALA A 429 21.40 -1.85 -23.81
N SER A 430 20.42 -0.98 -24.05
CA SER A 430 20.63 0.33 -24.67
C SER A 430 21.63 1.20 -23.89
N ARG A 431 21.66 1.05 -22.55
CA ARG A 431 22.64 1.77 -21.72
C ARG A 431 24.06 1.26 -21.95
N ARG A 432 24.24 -0.06 -21.97
CA ARG A 432 25.55 -0.73 -22.09
C ARG A 432 26.11 -0.69 -23.51
N SER A 433 25.26 -0.85 -24.52
CA SER A 433 25.64 -0.75 -25.93
C SER A 433 25.86 0.69 -26.40
N GLY A 434 25.21 1.66 -25.73
CA GLY A 434 25.16 3.05 -26.20
C GLY A 434 24.22 3.27 -27.38
N ILE A 435 23.53 2.24 -27.84
CA ILE A 435 22.64 2.25 -29.00
C ILE A 435 21.22 2.61 -28.53
N PRO A 436 20.57 3.65 -29.10
CA PRO A 436 19.18 3.98 -28.80
C PRO A 436 18.24 2.81 -29.15
N LEU A 437 17.19 2.62 -28.36
CA LEU A 437 16.16 1.62 -28.66
C LEU A 437 15.44 1.95 -29.98
N SER A 438 15.15 0.91 -30.77
CA SER A 438 14.35 1.04 -31.99
C SER A 438 12.92 1.47 -31.68
N LYS A 439 12.15 1.83 -32.72
CA LYS A 439 10.72 2.14 -32.55
C LYS A 439 9.95 0.93 -32.00
N GLU A 440 10.19 -0.28 -32.50
CA GLU A 440 9.51 -1.49 -31.97
C GLU A 440 9.92 -1.80 -30.53
N GLN A 441 11.22 -1.70 -30.22
CA GLN A 441 11.72 -1.89 -28.86
C GLN A 441 11.13 -0.87 -27.90
N MET A 442 10.99 0.36 -28.38
CA MET A 442 10.37 1.44 -27.63
C MET A 442 8.86 1.19 -27.44
N GLU A 443 8.17 0.52 -28.36
CA GLU A 443 6.78 0.09 -28.14
C GLU A 443 6.69 -0.98 -27.05
N VAL A 444 7.55 -2.01 -27.06
CA VAL A 444 7.63 -3.01 -25.97
C VAL A 444 7.94 -2.34 -24.63
N VAL A 445 8.89 -1.41 -24.64
CA VAL A 445 9.26 -0.62 -23.48
C VAL A 445 8.14 0.30 -23.03
N LYS A 446 7.29 0.81 -23.93
CA LYS A 446 6.13 1.69 -23.65
C LYS A 446 4.84 0.97 -23.32
N GLN A 447 4.76 -0.34 -23.54
CA GLN A 447 3.60 -1.10 -23.13
C GLN A 447 3.43 -0.92 -21.61
N PRO A 448 2.29 -0.38 -21.16
CA PRO A 448 2.05 -0.27 -19.74
C PRO A 448 2.07 -1.67 -19.12
N ASP A 449 2.39 -1.74 -17.82
CA ASP A 449 2.28 -2.97 -17.02
C ASP A 449 0.85 -3.58 -17.06
N HIS A 450 -0.10 -2.82 -17.58
CA HIS A 450 -1.49 -3.18 -17.83
C HIS A 450 -1.81 -2.90 -19.32
N SER A 451 -2.44 -3.83 -20.03
CA SER A 451 -2.81 -3.64 -21.43
C SER A 451 -3.64 -2.37 -21.62
N THR A 452 -3.24 -1.49 -22.54
CA THR A 452 -3.99 -0.30 -22.96
C THR A 452 -5.29 -0.56 -23.72
N GLU A 453 -5.77 -1.82 -23.80
CA GLU A 453 -7.04 -2.15 -24.46
C GLU A 453 -8.29 -1.74 -23.66
N TRP A 454 -8.16 -1.23 -22.45
CA TRP A 454 -9.31 -0.88 -21.62
C TRP A 454 -9.59 0.62 -21.72
N VAL A 455 -10.19 0.96 -22.87
CA VAL A 455 -10.76 2.22 -23.39
C VAL A 455 -11.10 3.30 -22.34
N GLU A 456 -10.80 4.56 -22.67
CA GLU A 456 -11.44 5.76 -22.09
C GLU A 456 -12.96 5.60 -22.13
N LYS A 457 -13.58 5.24 -21.02
CA LYS A 457 -15.03 5.37 -20.88
C LYS A 457 -15.30 6.68 -20.15
N GLU A 458 -15.85 7.63 -20.88
CA GLU A 458 -16.41 8.87 -20.34
C GLU A 458 -17.29 8.56 -19.11
N ILE A 459 -17.07 9.34 -18.05
CA ILE A 459 -17.64 9.19 -16.70
C ILE A 459 -19.14 9.47 -16.66
#